data_AF-A0A0D3VD54-F1
#
_entry.id   AF-A0A0D3VD54-F1
#
_cell.length_a   1.000
_cell.length_b   1.000
_cell.length_c   1.000
_cell.angle_alpha   90.00
_cell.angle_beta   90.00
_cell.angle_gamma   90.00
#
_symmetry.space_group_name_H-M   'P 1'
#
loop_
_entity.id
_entity.type
_entity.pdbx_description
1 polymer ?
#
loop_
_entity_poly.entity_id
_entity_poly.type
_entity_poly.pdbx_seq_one_letter_code
_entity_poly.pdbx_strand_id
1 'polypeptide(L)'
;MKRRQVEKPFQRWGRIIFRYRWAVVATWFFLLSILIPFAIHTPALLKDNGFTPVGSSSQIGIQKLEESLGMSAATLDIVMESTTGENLTTSLSSKRISEELSRYHGTN
;
A
#
# COMPACT_ATOMS: atom_id res chain seq x y z
N MET A 1 -9.09 -30.42 -48.35
CA MET A 1 -8.84 -29.14 -47.65
C MET A 1 -10.05 -28.82 -46.76
N LYS A 2 -9.98 -29.00 -45.43
CA LYS A 2 -11.13 -28.94 -44.51
C LYS A 2 -11.11 -27.59 -43.77
N ARG A 3 -11.92 -26.61 -44.21
CA ARG A 3 -12.10 -25.34 -43.49
C ARG A 3 -12.80 -25.65 -42.16
N ARG A 4 -12.08 -25.56 -41.04
CA ARG A 4 -12.67 -25.72 -39.70
C ARG A 4 -13.63 -24.54 -39.46
N GLN A 5 -14.91 -24.87 -39.37
CA GLN A 5 -16.03 -23.99 -39.03
C GLN A 5 -15.97 -23.57 -37.54
N VAL A 6 -14.98 -22.75 -37.15
CA VAL A 6 -14.80 -22.33 -35.74
C VAL A 6 -15.52 -21.00 -35.44
N GLU A 7 -16.21 -20.38 -36.39
CA GLU A 7 -16.69 -18.98 -36.23
C GLU A 7 -18.11 -18.80 -35.67
N LYS A 8 -18.88 -19.88 -35.50
CA LYS A 8 -20.26 -19.78 -34.99
C LYS A 8 -20.41 -19.46 -33.49
N PRO A 9 -19.52 -19.86 -32.56
CA PRO A 9 -19.73 -19.59 -31.14
C PRO A 9 -19.57 -18.10 -30.84
N PHE A 10 -18.54 -17.43 -31.36
CA PHE A 10 -18.29 -16.02 -31.06
C PHE A 10 -19.42 -15.10 -31.56
N GLN A 11 -19.94 -15.34 -32.76
CA GLN A 11 -21.08 -14.59 -33.29
C GLN A 11 -22.38 -14.81 -32.50
N ARG A 12 -22.60 -16.04 -32.00
CA ARG A 12 -23.77 -16.35 -31.18
C ARG A 12 -23.67 -15.69 -29.80
N TRP A 13 -22.48 -15.69 -29.21
CA TRP A 13 -22.18 -15.00 -27.95
C TRP A 13 -22.36 -13.48 -28.06
N GLY A 14 -21.81 -12.86 -29.11
CA GLY A 14 -21.97 -11.43 -29.36
C GLY A 14 -23.44 -11.01 -29.49
N ARG A 15 -24.26 -11.81 -30.18
CA ARG A 15 -25.71 -11.54 -30.31
C ARG A 15 -26.46 -11.65 -28.98
N ILE A 16 -26.08 -12.59 -28.12
CA ILE A 16 -26.67 -12.77 -26.78
C ILE A 16 -26.28 -11.59 -25.88
N ILE A 17 -25.01 -11.19 -25.88
CA ILE A 17 -24.51 -10.04 -25.12
C ILE A 17 -25.24 -8.75 -25.55
N PHE A 18 -25.42 -8.54 -26.86
CA PHE A 18 -26.09 -7.34 -27.36
C PHE A 18 -27.58 -7.32 -27.02
N ARG A 19 -28.26 -8.48 -27.02
CA ARG A 19 -29.65 -8.59 -26.61
C ARG A 19 -29.84 -8.29 -25.12
N TYR A 20 -28.91 -8.73 -24.27
CA TYR A 20 -28.95 -8.52 -22.82
C TYR A 20 -27.98 -7.45 -22.34
N ARG A 21 -27.66 -6.46 -23.19
CA ARG A 21 -26.62 -5.44 -22.92
C ARG A 21 -26.75 -4.77 -21.55
N TRP A 22 -27.97 -4.45 -21.12
CA TRP A 22 -28.21 -3.83 -19.82
C TRP A 22 -27.99 -4.78 -18.64
N ALA A 23 -28.37 -6.05 -18.78
CA ALA A 23 -28.11 -7.06 -17.75
C ALA A 23 -26.60 -7.34 -17.62
N VAL A 24 -25.87 -7.38 -18.74
CA VAL A 24 -24.41 -7.54 -18.74
C VAL A 24 -23.74 -6.36 -18.03
N VAL A 25 -24.15 -5.13 -18.35
CA VAL A 25 -23.62 -3.92 -17.67
C VAL A 25 -23.95 -3.95 -16.17
N ALA A 26 -25.19 -4.27 -15.80
CA ALA A 26 -25.60 -4.35 -14.40
C ALA A 26 -24.79 -5.41 -13.62
N THR A 27 -24.59 -6.60 -14.21
CA THR A 27 -23.75 -7.65 -13.61
C THR A 27 -22.31 -7.19 -13.42
N TRP A 28 -21.72 -6.50 -14.41
CA TRP A 28 -20.37 -5.97 -14.28
C TRP A 28 -20.25 -4.91 -13.20
N PHE A 29 -21.19 -3.96 -13.15
CA PHE A 29 -21.23 -2.97 -12.09
C PHE A 29 -21.37 -3.63 -10.72
N PHE A 30 -22.28 -4.59 -10.58
CA PHE A 30 -22.48 -5.33 -9.34
C PHE A 30 -21.22 -6.07 -8.89
N LEU A 31 -20.56 -6.80 -9.80
CA LEU A 31 -19.31 -7.50 -9.51
C LEU A 31 -18.19 -6.54 -9.08
N LEU A 32 -18.02 -5.43 -9.80
CA LEU A 32 -17.01 -4.44 -9.45
C LEU A 32 -17.30 -3.75 -8.12
N SER A 33 -18.57 -3.39 -7.86
CA SER A 33 -18.99 -2.81 -6.58
C SER A 33 -18.71 -3.73 -5.40
N ILE A 34 -18.87 -5.04 -5.56
CA ILE A 34 -18.51 -6.03 -4.53
C ILE A 34 -17.00 -6.14 -4.36
N LEU A 35 -16.23 -6.00 -5.44
CA LEU A 35 -14.77 -6.12 -5.39
C LEU A 35 -14.08 -4.89 -4.78
N ILE A 36 -14.67 -3.71 -4.88
CA ILE A 36 -14.13 -2.45 -4.32
C ILE A 36 -13.75 -2.56 -2.83
N PRO A 37 -14.62 -3.00 -1.90
CA PRO A 37 -14.24 -3.13 -0.50
C PRO A 37 -13.11 -4.15 -0.31
N PHE A 38 -13.08 -5.22 -1.10
CA PHE A 38 -12.00 -6.21 -1.04
C PHE A 38 -10.65 -5.64 -1.51
N ALA A 39 -10.68 -4.76 -2.52
CA ALA A 39 -9.50 -4.04 -3.03
C ALA A 39 -8.86 -3.13 -1.97
N ILE A 40 -9.65 -2.54 -1.08
CA ILE A 40 -9.16 -1.69 0.02
C ILE A 40 -8.41 -2.51 1.07
N HIS A 41 -8.82 -3.76 1.31
CA HIS A 41 -8.17 -4.65 2.26
C HIS A 41 -6.97 -5.41 1.67
N THR A 42 -6.84 -5.48 0.34
CA THR A 42 -5.73 -6.18 -0.31
C THR A 42 -4.34 -5.58 -0.04
N PRO A 43 -4.11 -4.25 -0.04
CA PRO A 43 -2.78 -3.71 0.25
C PRO A 43 -2.29 -3.99 1.68
N ALA A 44 -3.20 -4.25 2.62
CA ALA A 44 -2.82 -4.70 3.97
C ALA A 44 -2.25 -6.13 3.97
N LEU A 45 -2.72 -6.98 3.06
CA LEU A 45 -2.27 -8.37 2.88
C LEU A 45 -1.01 -8.48 2.01
N LEU A 46 -0.78 -7.52 1.10
CA LEU A 46 0.41 -7.49 0.23
C LEU A 46 1.61 -6.76 0.89
N LYS A 47 1.43 -6.21 2.10
CA LYS A 47 2.51 -5.56 2.86
C LYS A 47 3.51 -6.57 3.45
N ASP A 48 3.21 -7.86 3.36
CA ASP A 48 4.19 -8.93 3.51
C ASP A 48 5.05 -8.99 2.25
N ASN A 49 5.98 -8.04 2.18
CA ASN A 49 7.12 -8.11 1.29
C ASN A 49 7.72 -9.50 1.51
N GLY A 50 7.92 -10.33 0.48
CA GLY A 50 8.50 -11.69 0.59
C GLY A 50 9.92 -11.77 1.20
N PHE A 51 10.40 -10.66 1.76
CA PHE A 51 11.63 -10.48 2.53
C PHE A 51 11.44 -10.67 4.04
N THR A 52 10.21 -10.63 4.56
CA THR A 52 9.91 -10.86 5.99
C THR A 52 8.73 -11.81 6.14
N PRO A 53 8.96 -13.14 6.16
CA PRO A 53 7.90 -14.11 6.40
C PRO A 53 7.33 -13.88 7.80
N VAL A 54 6.00 -13.74 7.89
CA VAL A 54 5.28 -13.65 9.18
C VAL A 54 5.53 -14.95 9.95
N GLY A 55 6.13 -14.83 11.14
CA GLY A 55 6.54 -15.96 11.98
C GLY A 55 7.98 -16.45 11.76
N SER A 56 8.80 -15.73 10.98
CA SER A 56 10.23 -16.02 10.88
C SER A 56 10.99 -15.68 12.18
N SER A 57 12.04 -16.45 12.48
CA SER A 57 12.91 -16.22 13.65
C SER A 57 13.51 -14.81 13.67
N SER A 58 13.71 -14.20 12.50
CA SER A 58 14.17 -12.82 12.37
C SER A 58 13.13 -11.80 12.86
N GLN A 59 11.85 -12.01 12.59
CA GLN A 59 10.77 -11.13 13.08
C GLN A 59 10.65 -11.18 14.61
N ILE A 60 10.73 -12.39 15.18
CA ILE A 60 10.68 -12.60 16.63
C ILE A 60 11.90 -11.97 17.29
N GLY A 61 13.08 -12.08 16.68
CA GLY A 61 14.31 -11.43 17.15
C GLY A 61 14.19 -9.91 17.18
N ILE A 62 13.69 -9.30 16.09
CA ILE A 62 13.47 -7.84 16.03
C ILE A 62 12.43 -7.38 17.05
N GLN A 63 11.31 -8.09 17.19
CA GLN A 63 10.29 -7.78 18.20
C GLN A 63 10.87 -7.87 19.63
N LYS A 64 11.73 -8.87 19.90
CA LYS A 64 12.37 -9.01 21.21
C LYS A 64 13.42 -7.92 21.46
N LEU A 65 14.14 -7.50 20.43
CA LEU A 65 15.06 -6.37 20.51
C LEU A 65 14.32 -5.05 20.75
N GLU A 66 13.20 -4.82 20.06
CA GLU A 66 12.35 -3.64 20.25
C GLU A 66 11.77 -3.60 21.67
N GLU A 67 11.25 -4.72 22.17
CA GLU A 67 10.71 -4.85 23.53
C GLU A 67 11.79 -4.68 24.62
N SER A 68 12.99 -5.22 24.40
CA SER A 68 14.05 -5.26 25.43
C SER A 68 14.98 -4.04 25.41
N LEU A 69 15.16 -3.41 24.24
CA LEU A 69 16.08 -2.27 24.04
C LEU A 69 15.33 -0.96 23.74
N GLY A 70 13.99 -0.99 23.62
CA GLY A 70 13.18 0.18 23.29
C GLY A 70 13.45 0.74 21.88
N MET A 71 14.08 -0.05 21.02
CA MET A 71 14.59 0.39 19.73
C MET A 71 13.59 0.05 18.64
N SER A 72 12.88 1.07 18.13
CA SER A 72 12.05 0.91 16.94
C SER A 72 12.94 0.50 15.76
N ALA A 73 12.58 -0.59 15.09
CA ALA A 73 13.27 -1.05 13.89
C ALA A 73 13.05 -0.14 12.67
N ALA A 74 12.24 0.91 12.82
CA ALA A 74 11.98 1.90 11.80
C ALA A 74 12.94 3.09 11.95
N THR A 75 13.88 3.23 11.01
CA THR A 75 14.73 4.42 10.89
C THR A 75 14.01 5.44 10.01
N LEU A 76 13.68 6.60 10.57
CA LEU A 76 13.18 7.76 9.84
C LEU A 76 14.32 8.77 9.71
N ASP A 77 14.78 9.03 8.48
CA ASP A 77 15.79 10.05 8.21
C ASP A 77 15.10 11.35 7.73
N ILE A 78 15.42 12.47 8.35
CA ILE A 78 14.80 13.78 8.08
C ILE A 78 15.91 14.77 7.72
N VAL A 79 15.95 15.19 6.45
CA VAL A 79 16.87 16.24 5.98
C VAL A 79 16.14 17.58 6.01
N MET A 80 16.70 18.56 6.71
CA MET A 80 16.12 19.90 6.87
C MET A 80 16.96 20.94 6.13
N GLU A 81 16.29 21.80 5.36
CA GLU A 81 16.89 22.93 4.65
C GLU A 81 16.26 24.25 5.12
N SER A 82 17.08 25.30 5.27
CA SER A 82 16.60 26.62 5.67
C SER A 82 16.02 27.38 4.47
N THR A 83 14.74 27.73 4.53
CA THR A 83 14.08 28.56 3.52
C THR A 83 14.67 29.98 3.41
N THR A 84 15.23 30.51 4.50
CA THR A 84 15.78 31.88 4.57
C THR A 84 17.29 31.95 4.38
N GLY A 85 17.94 30.82 4.04
CA GLY A 85 19.41 30.75 3.89
C GLY A 85 20.22 30.82 5.19
N GLU A 86 19.58 30.65 6.36
CA GLU A 86 20.25 30.63 7.66
C GLU A 86 21.04 29.33 7.87
N ASN A 87 22.17 29.43 8.58
CA ASN A 87 22.97 28.26 8.93
C ASN A 87 22.33 27.48 10.09
N LEU A 88 21.77 26.32 9.77
CA LEU A 88 21.09 25.43 10.71
C LEU A 88 22.04 24.70 11.68
N THR A 89 23.35 24.69 11.40
CA THR A 89 24.37 24.05 12.26
C THR A 89 24.77 24.92 13.47
N THR A 90 24.19 26.13 13.59
CA THR A 90 24.39 26.97 14.76
C THR A 90 23.66 26.40 15.98
N SER A 91 24.23 26.61 17.17
CA SER A 91 23.72 26.06 18.43
C SER A 91 22.29 26.51 18.77
N LEU A 92 21.90 27.71 18.34
CA LEU A 92 20.56 28.26 18.55
C LEU A 92 19.52 27.56 17.64
N SER A 93 19.82 27.44 16.35
CA SER A 93 18.93 26.77 15.38
C SER A 93 18.81 25.28 15.65
N SER A 94 19.92 24.61 15.96
CA SER A 94 19.91 23.19 16.35
C SER A 94 19.11 22.95 17.64
N LYS A 95 19.22 23.85 18.63
CA LYS A 95 18.42 23.77 19.87
C LYS A 95 16.93 23.94 19.59
N ARG A 96 16.55 24.92 18.76
CA ARG A 96 15.15 25.14 18.35
C ARG A 96 14.56 23.94 17.62
N ILE A 97 15.32 23.34 16.71
CA ILE A 97 14.91 22.12 15.99
C ILE A 97 14.70 20.97 16.98
N SER A 98 15.64 20.75 17.90
CA SER A 98 15.51 19.69 18.92
C SER A 98 14.30 19.89 19.84
N GLU A 99 14.00 21.13 20.20
CA GLU A 99 12.85 21.48 21.04
C GLU A 99 11.53 21.23 20.31
N GLU A 100 11.40 21.67 19.06
CA GLU A 100 10.22 21.42 18.22
C GLU A 100 10.02 19.91 17.96
N LEU A 101 11.09 19.16 17.69
CA LEU A 101 11.00 17.70 17.53
C LEU A 101 10.59 17.01 18.84
N SER A 102 11.12 17.45 19.99
CA SER A 102 10.76 16.88 21.28
C SER A 102 9.29 17.09 21.64
N ARG A 103 8.68 18.19 21.18
CA ARG A 103 7.25 18.47 21.37
C ARG A 103 6.37 17.41 20.72
N TYR A 104 6.77 16.88 19.56
CA TYR A 104 6.03 15.81 18.87
C TYR A 104 6.28 14.41 19.45
N HIS A 105 7.34 14.22 20.23
CA HIS A 105 7.67 12.95 20.87
C HIS A 105 6.84 12.68 22.15
N GLY A 106 6.11 13.69 22.67
CA GLY A 106 5.39 13.61 23.95
C GLY A 106 3.87 13.41 23.89
N THR A 107 3.29 13.20 22.70
CA THR A 107 1.85 12.95 22.55
C THR A 107 1.58 11.51 22.12
N ASN A 108 1.67 10.59 23.07
CA ASN A 108 0.97 9.30 23.09
C ASN A 108 0.87 8.79 24.52
#